data_AF-A0A0D8LBK6-F1
#
_entry.id   AF-A0A0D8LBK6-F1
#
_cell.length_a   1.000
_cell.length_b   1.000
_cell.length_c   1.000
_cell.angle_alpha   90.00
_cell.angle_beta   90.00
_cell.angle_gamma   90.00
#
_symmetry.space_group_name_H-M   'P 1'
#
loop_
_entity.id
_entity.type
_entity.pdbx_description
1 polymer ?
#
loop_
_entity_poly.entity_id
_entity_poly.type
_entity_poly.pdbx_seq_one_letter_code
_entity_poly.pdbx_strand_id
1 'polypeptide(L)'
;MRSERTPAEYRVEYLKNSFQNLANGYVPEVKQWMINRYFIIEKDWAIEERKNWEYIISHLDFIFGGDKRFSFGNIERDLEPSFILDGSLVYLEDLSSGFKSILSIVLSIVEWIEKTNDRTNMDIKTADGVVLIDELDAHLHPSWQTKIRKILKTIFPDIQFIVTSHSPHIISSAEAGEVIVLKRDGNDMSYDIIDKPLDAWKTDDIYSLVMGVNTVHQQTLSDIVNKIEDLINGELFDEALELIDEYSNKIPESDPTAMILRKQINSVQLKIERGIK
;
A
#
# COMPACT_ATOMS: atom_id res chain seq x y z
N MET A 1 -13.84 39.43 11.93
CA MET A 1 -12.74 38.79 11.17
C MET A 1 -11.88 38.03 12.17
N ARG A 2 -11.82 36.70 12.10
CA ARG A 2 -10.73 35.97 12.78
C ARG A 2 -9.46 36.30 11.97
N SER A 3 -8.39 36.76 12.62
CA SER A 3 -7.11 36.85 11.90
C SER A 3 -6.75 35.44 11.41
N GLU A 4 -6.18 35.34 10.22
CA GLU A 4 -5.54 34.10 9.81
C GLU A 4 -4.55 33.68 10.90
N ARG A 5 -4.56 32.39 11.22
CA ARG A 5 -3.64 31.83 12.21
C ARG A 5 -2.23 31.92 11.65
N THR A 6 -1.29 32.26 12.51
CA THR A 6 0.14 32.21 12.17
C THR A 6 0.60 30.76 12.00
N PRO A 7 1.68 30.50 11.23
CA PRO A 7 2.26 29.16 11.13
C PRO A 7 2.64 28.53 12.48
N ALA A 8 3.05 29.37 13.44
CA ALA A 8 3.31 28.94 14.82
C ALA A 8 2.05 28.45 15.54
N GLU A 9 0.92 29.14 15.36
CA GLU A 9 -0.37 28.71 15.92
C GLU A 9 -0.85 27.41 15.28
N TYR A 10 -0.68 27.25 13.96
CA TYR A 10 -0.96 25.98 13.27
C TYR A 10 -0.10 24.83 13.82
N ARG A 11 1.21 25.03 13.99
CA ARG A 11 2.10 24.02 14.59
C ARG A 11 1.65 23.59 15.98
N VAL A 12 1.31 24.55 16.85
CA VAL A 12 0.83 24.25 18.20
C VAL A 12 -0.48 23.46 18.18
N GLU A 13 -1.41 23.80 17.28
CA GLU A 13 -2.67 23.09 17.12
C GLU A 13 -2.46 21.66 16.60
N TYR A 14 -1.62 21.47 15.58
CA TYR A 14 -1.28 20.15 15.05
C TYR A 14 -0.65 19.27 16.13
N LEU A 15 0.27 19.81 16.94
CA LEU A 15 0.90 19.05 18.03
C LEU A 15 -0.08 18.70 19.16
N LYS A 16 -1.01 19.61 19.49
CA LYS A 16 -2.03 19.36 20.53
C LYS A 16 -3.06 18.34 20.10
N ASN A 17 -3.43 18.35 18.81
CA ASN A 17 -4.50 17.54 18.27
C ASN A 17 -3.99 16.29 17.54
N SER A 18 -2.68 16.03 17.51
CA SER A 18 -2.06 14.95 16.72
C SER A 18 -2.74 13.59 16.91
N PHE A 19 -2.95 13.16 18.16
CA PHE A 19 -3.63 11.90 18.47
C PHE A 19 -5.13 11.91 18.13
N GLN A 20 -5.82 13.05 18.26
CA GLN A 20 -7.22 13.17 17.87
C GLN A 20 -7.39 13.17 16.35
N ASN A 21 -6.45 13.78 15.63
CA ASN A 21 -6.38 13.79 14.18
C ASN A 21 -5.99 12.43 13.61
N LEU A 22 -5.29 11.57 14.36
CA LEU A 22 -5.09 10.18 13.95
C LEU A 22 -6.42 9.42 13.88
N ALA A 23 -7.33 9.66 14.84
CA ALA A 23 -8.61 8.98 14.92
C ALA A 23 -9.72 9.60 14.05
N ASN A 24 -9.68 10.92 13.80
CA ASN A 24 -10.71 11.67 13.07
C ASN A 24 -10.09 12.67 12.07
N GLY A 25 -9.04 12.25 11.37
CA GLY A 25 -8.24 13.11 10.50
C GLY A 25 -9.06 13.78 9.41
N TYR A 26 -8.76 15.04 9.14
CA TYR A 26 -9.27 15.73 7.96
C TYR A 26 -8.46 15.34 6.75
N VAL A 27 -9.13 14.79 5.74
CA VAL A 27 -8.57 14.60 4.40
C VAL A 27 -9.28 15.62 3.49
N PRO A 28 -8.54 16.48 2.77
CA PRO A 28 -9.13 17.45 1.88
C PRO A 28 -9.85 16.72 0.75
N GLU A 29 -11.01 17.27 0.40
CA GLU A 29 -11.75 16.86 -0.79
C GLU A 29 -10.92 17.30 -2.01
N VAL A 30 -10.47 16.32 -2.80
CA VAL A 30 -9.47 16.52 -3.87
C VAL A 30 -9.94 17.57 -4.87
N LYS A 31 -11.22 17.57 -5.25
CA LYS A 31 -11.79 18.52 -6.21
C LYS A 31 -11.66 19.94 -5.66
N GLN A 32 -12.18 20.19 -4.46
CA GLN A 32 -12.12 21.50 -3.84
C GLN A 32 -10.69 21.99 -3.61
N TRP A 33 -9.78 21.11 -3.20
CA TRP A 33 -8.37 21.47 -3.03
C TRP A 33 -7.75 21.93 -4.35
N MET A 34 -7.95 21.18 -5.44
CA MET A 34 -7.42 21.52 -6.76
C MET A 34 -8.02 22.83 -7.28
N ILE A 35 -9.32 23.04 -7.12
CA ILE A 35 -9.99 24.30 -7.49
C ILE A 35 -9.38 25.48 -6.75
N ASN A 36 -9.28 25.39 -5.42
CA ASN A 36 -8.72 26.47 -4.60
C ASN A 36 -7.27 26.75 -5.01
N ARG A 37 -6.48 25.69 -5.19
CA ARG A 37 -5.08 25.81 -5.61
C ARG A 37 -4.95 26.51 -6.95
N TYR A 38 -5.75 26.12 -7.93
CA TYR A 38 -5.72 26.67 -9.28
C TYR A 38 -5.95 28.19 -9.30
N PHE A 39 -6.84 28.70 -8.45
CA PHE A 39 -7.03 30.16 -8.31
C PHE A 39 -5.93 30.87 -7.51
N ILE A 40 -5.31 30.17 -6.56
CA ILE A 40 -4.23 30.73 -5.72
C ILE A 40 -2.95 30.90 -6.54
N ILE A 41 -2.56 29.91 -7.33
CA ILE A 41 -1.30 29.94 -8.09
C ILE A 41 -1.23 31.02 -9.16
N GLU A 42 -2.36 31.62 -9.55
CA GLU A 42 -2.41 32.77 -10.44
C GLU A 42 -2.06 34.10 -9.73
N LYS A 43 -1.98 34.13 -8.39
CA LYS A 43 -1.68 35.36 -7.65
C LYS A 43 -0.18 35.63 -7.62
N ASP A 44 0.20 36.90 -7.73
CA ASP A 44 1.61 37.32 -7.75
C ASP A 44 2.37 36.91 -6.49
N TRP A 45 1.68 36.88 -5.35
CA TRP A 45 2.28 36.51 -4.05
C TRP A 45 2.46 35.00 -3.87
N ALA A 46 1.79 34.15 -4.66
CA ALA A 46 1.70 32.71 -4.46
C ALA A 46 2.88 31.95 -5.11
N ILE A 47 4.11 32.39 -4.83
CA ILE A 47 5.31 31.90 -5.51
C ILE A 47 5.61 30.44 -5.13
N GLU A 48 5.64 30.12 -3.83
CA GLU A 48 5.93 28.76 -3.36
C GLU A 48 4.76 27.82 -3.64
N GLU A 49 3.52 28.28 -3.49
CA GLU A 49 2.32 27.50 -3.78
C GLU A 49 2.26 27.08 -5.26
N ARG A 50 2.71 27.95 -6.18
CA ARG A 50 2.84 27.64 -7.61
C ARG A 50 3.93 26.61 -7.86
N LYS A 51 5.10 26.77 -7.24
CA LYS A 51 6.22 25.82 -7.35
C LYS A 51 5.85 24.43 -6.83
N ASN A 52 5.15 24.35 -5.70
CA ASN A 52 4.64 23.11 -5.14
C ASN A 52 3.61 22.46 -6.08
N TRP A 53 2.68 23.25 -6.61
CA TRP A 53 1.72 22.77 -7.61
C TRP A 53 2.40 22.20 -8.85
N GLU A 54 3.32 22.94 -9.47
CA GLU A 54 4.07 22.48 -10.65
C GLU A 54 4.81 21.17 -10.37
N TYR A 55 5.41 21.04 -9.18
CA TYR A 55 6.06 19.80 -8.78
C TYR A 55 5.07 18.63 -8.69
N ILE A 56 3.93 18.79 -8.00
CA ILE A 56 2.91 17.73 -7.91
C ILE A 56 2.39 17.34 -9.30
N ILE A 57 2.04 18.33 -10.14
CA ILE A 57 1.55 18.08 -11.50
C ILE A 57 2.59 17.33 -12.34
N SER A 58 3.87 17.69 -12.23
CA SER A 58 4.95 16.99 -12.93
C SER A 58 5.17 15.54 -12.47
N HIS A 59 4.69 15.18 -11.26
CA HIS A 59 4.77 13.82 -10.71
C HIS A 59 3.45 13.06 -10.79
N LEU A 60 2.37 13.64 -11.33
CA LEU A 60 1.06 12.97 -11.44
C LEU A 60 1.15 11.67 -12.24
N ASP A 61 1.91 11.65 -13.32
CA ASP A 61 2.08 10.43 -14.12
C ASP A 61 2.74 9.31 -13.29
N PHE A 62 3.75 9.66 -12.49
CA PHE A 62 4.40 8.72 -11.59
C PHE A 62 3.44 8.19 -10.51
N ILE A 63 2.62 9.08 -9.93
CA ILE A 63 1.54 8.71 -8.99
C ILE A 63 0.55 7.77 -9.67
N PHE A 64 0.25 7.98 -10.96
CA PHE A 64 -0.68 7.16 -11.74
C PHE A 64 -0.07 5.84 -12.25
N GLY A 65 1.25 5.63 -12.10
CA GLY A 65 1.90 4.37 -12.44
C GLY A 65 3.11 4.47 -13.36
N GLY A 66 3.45 5.67 -13.86
CA GLY A 66 4.72 5.99 -14.50
C GLY A 66 4.86 5.64 -15.99
N ASP A 67 3.75 5.63 -16.74
CA ASP A 67 3.75 5.20 -18.14
C ASP A 67 3.73 6.37 -19.16
N LYS A 68 3.84 7.63 -18.70
CA LYS A 68 3.67 8.86 -19.49
C LYS A 68 2.31 8.98 -20.18
N ARG A 69 1.30 8.38 -19.58
CA ARG A 69 -0.06 8.31 -20.12
C ARG A 69 -1.00 9.28 -19.41
N PHE A 70 -0.58 9.86 -18.30
CA PHE A 70 -1.44 10.66 -17.45
C PHE A 70 -0.85 12.04 -17.16
N SER A 71 -1.60 13.10 -17.45
CA SER A 71 -1.22 14.47 -17.11
C SER A 71 -2.41 15.31 -16.71
N PHE A 72 -2.19 16.34 -15.91
CA PHE A 72 -3.21 17.34 -15.64
C PHE A 72 -3.54 18.13 -16.92
N GLY A 73 -4.83 18.37 -17.15
CA GLY A 73 -5.35 19.23 -18.19
C GLY A 73 -5.57 20.63 -17.66
N ASN A 74 -6.81 20.93 -17.28
CA ASN A 74 -7.23 22.24 -16.77
C ASN A 74 -8.32 22.08 -15.70
N ILE A 75 -8.79 23.18 -15.13
CA ILE A 75 -10.08 23.23 -14.46
C ILE A 75 -11.11 23.80 -15.44
N GLU A 76 -12.08 22.97 -15.82
CA GLU A 76 -13.12 23.32 -16.78
C GLU A 76 -14.13 24.32 -16.20
N ARG A 77 -15.01 24.86 -17.05
CA ARG A 77 -15.93 25.97 -16.71
C ARG A 77 -16.87 25.69 -15.54
N ASP A 78 -17.16 24.43 -15.29
CA ASP A 78 -18.01 23.89 -14.22
C ASP A 78 -17.21 23.56 -12.95
N LEU A 79 -15.96 24.03 -12.85
CA LEU A 79 -15.04 23.74 -11.75
C LEU A 79 -14.70 22.24 -11.66
N GLU A 80 -14.63 21.56 -12.80
CA GLU A 80 -14.19 20.17 -12.86
C GLU A 80 -12.72 20.06 -13.27
N PRO A 81 -11.85 19.50 -12.41
CA PRO A 81 -10.49 19.18 -12.81
C PRO A 81 -10.50 18.11 -13.90
N SER A 82 -9.89 18.45 -15.04
CA SER A 82 -9.71 17.57 -16.18
C SER A 82 -8.27 17.07 -16.28
N PHE A 83 -8.12 15.87 -16.81
CA PHE A 83 -6.86 15.18 -17.02
C PHE A 83 -6.82 14.61 -18.43
N ILE A 84 -5.61 14.35 -18.92
CA ILE A 84 -5.39 13.65 -20.19
C ILE A 84 -4.90 12.25 -19.81
N LEU A 85 -5.68 11.23 -20.15
CA LEU A 85 -5.34 9.82 -20.03
C LEU A 85 -5.28 9.20 -21.43
N ASP A 86 -4.12 8.71 -21.84
CA ASP A 86 -3.93 8.10 -23.18
C ASP A 86 -4.41 9.00 -24.33
N GLY A 87 -4.17 10.31 -24.20
CA GLY A 87 -4.60 11.33 -25.16
C GLY A 87 -6.10 11.66 -25.11
N SER A 88 -6.87 11.02 -24.24
CA SER A 88 -8.30 11.28 -24.04
C SER A 88 -8.53 12.16 -22.81
N LEU A 89 -9.47 13.10 -22.93
CA LEU A 89 -9.89 13.93 -21.80
C LEU A 89 -10.73 13.09 -20.83
N VAL A 90 -10.39 13.13 -19.55
CA VAL A 90 -11.13 12.48 -18.46
C VAL A 90 -11.28 13.45 -17.28
N TYR A 91 -12.33 13.32 -16.49
CA TYR A 91 -12.56 14.17 -15.32
C TYR A 91 -12.13 13.48 -14.02
N LEU A 92 -11.90 14.26 -12.97
CA LEU A 92 -11.58 13.74 -11.63
C LEU A 92 -12.60 12.68 -11.16
N GLU A 93 -13.88 12.86 -11.48
CA GLU A 93 -14.94 11.94 -11.08
C GLU A 93 -14.82 10.57 -11.74
N ASP A 94 -14.32 10.53 -12.99
CA ASP A 94 -14.12 9.31 -13.76
C ASP A 94 -12.90 8.49 -13.27
N LEU A 95 -12.03 9.09 -12.47
CA LEU A 95 -10.84 8.42 -11.95
C LEU A 95 -11.20 7.39 -10.88
N SER A 96 -10.40 6.32 -10.80
CA SER A 96 -10.60 5.27 -9.80
C SER A 96 -10.54 5.85 -8.38
N SER A 97 -11.37 5.29 -7.48
CA SER A 97 -11.36 5.67 -6.06
C SER A 97 -9.97 5.50 -5.43
N GLY A 98 -9.25 4.43 -5.77
CA GLY A 98 -7.89 4.21 -5.29
C GLY A 98 -6.91 5.33 -5.67
N PHE A 99 -7.00 5.86 -6.90
CA PHE A 99 -6.17 6.99 -7.30
C PHE A 99 -6.56 8.28 -6.57
N LYS A 100 -7.87 8.54 -6.43
CA LYS A 100 -8.38 9.67 -5.65
C LYS A 100 -7.90 9.63 -4.19
N SER A 101 -7.87 8.45 -3.56
CA SER A 101 -7.34 8.26 -2.21
C SER A 101 -5.85 8.64 -2.10
N ILE A 102 -5.02 8.24 -3.08
CA ILE A 102 -3.58 8.60 -3.10
C ILE A 102 -3.41 10.10 -3.24
N LEU A 103 -4.14 10.73 -4.17
CA LEU A 103 -4.12 12.18 -4.32
C LEU A 103 -4.53 12.86 -3.00
N SER A 104 -5.59 12.39 -2.35
CA SER A 104 -6.00 12.90 -1.05
C SER A 104 -4.86 12.88 -0.02
N ILE A 105 -4.13 11.77 0.11
CA ILE A 105 -2.99 11.66 1.04
C ILE A 105 -1.89 12.66 0.67
N VAL A 106 -1.49 12.70 -0.60
CA VAL A 106 -0.44 13.61 -1.09
C VAL A 106 -0.82 15.07 -0.84
N LEU A 107 -2.04 15.47 -1.22
CA LEU A 107 -2.53 16.83 -1.07
C LEU A 107 -2.70 17.24 0.40
N SER A 108 -3.06 16.30 1.28
CA SER A 108 -3.09 16.53 2.74
C SER A 108 -1.72 16.91 3.28
N ILE A 109 -0.67 16.20 2.84
CA ILE A 109 0.71 16.45 3.28
C ILE A 109 1.18 17.80 2.75
N VAL A 110 0.90 18.13 1.48
CA VAL A 110 1.21 19.46 0.90
C VAL A 110 0.53 20.57 1.72
N GLU A 111 -0.76 20.42 2.02
CA GLU A 111 -1.50 21.41 2.81
C GLU A 111 -0.93 21.55 4.23
N TRP A 112 -0.50 20.45 4.85
CA TRP A 112 0.18 20.48 6.15
C TRP A 112 1.51 21.24 6.09
N ILE A 113 2.36 20.96 5.10
CA ILE A 113 3.65 21.63 4.90
C ILE A 113 3.44 23.14 4.78
N GLU A 114 2.50 23.56 3.93
CA GLU A 114 2.26 24.97 3.64
C GLU A 114 1.57 25.73 4.78
N LYS A 115 0.72 25.07 5.59
CA LYS A 115 0.09 25.73 6.74
C LYS A 115 1.00 25.85 7.96
N THR A 116 1.96 24.93 8.10
CA THR A 116 2.80 24.85 9.31
C THR A 116 4.15 25.55 9.17
N ASN A 117 4.59 25.83 7.95
CA ASN A 117 5.84 26.52 7.67
C ASN A 117 5.65 27.99 7.31
N ASP A 118 6.69 28.79 7.54
CA ASP A 118 6.76 30.16 7.02
C ASP A 118 7.10 30.12 5.52
N ARG A 119 6.82 31.21 4.78
CA ARG A 119 6.93 31.22 3.30
C ARG A 119 8.30 30.79 2.77
N THR A 120 9.37 30.94 3.54
CA THR A 120 10.72 30.54 3.10
C THR A 120 10.98 29.03 3.18
N ASN A 121 10.12 28.27 3.87
CA ASN A 121 10.29 26.85 4.18
C ASN A 121 9.08 26.00 3.73
N MET A 122 8.37 26.43 2.69
CA MET A 122 7.18 25.73 2.16
C MET A 122 7.49 24.76 1.00
N ASP A 123 8.74 24.68 0.54
CA ASP A 123 9.12 23.79 -0.56
C ASP A 123 8.98 22.33 -0.14
N ILE A 124 8.02 21.62 -0.74
CA ILE A 124 7.71 20.22 -0.42
C ILE A 124 8.88 19.26 -0.70
N LYS A 125 9.85 19.65 -1.54
CA LYS A 125 11.04 18.84 -1.83
C LYS A 125 12.04 18.83 -0.68
N THR A 126 12.06 19.88 0.13
CA THR A 126 13.03 20.06 1.22
C THR A 126 12.34 20.17 2.58
N ALA A 127 11.02 20.01 2.62
CA ALA A 127 10.25 20.00 3.84
C ALA A 127 10.57 18.73 4.63
N ASP A 128 10.96 18.90 5.89
CA ASP A 128 11.27 17.82 6.80
C ASP A 128 10.18 17.67 7.86
N GLY A 129 10.09 16.47 8.43
CA GLY A 129 9.16 16.18 9.51
C GLY A 129 8.76 14.72 9.57
N VAL A 130 7.82 14.44 10.47
CA VAL A 130 7.29 13.09 10.70
C VAL A 130 5.80 13.08 10.37
N VAL A 131 5.40 12.21 9.46
CA VAL A 131 3.99 11.96 9.11
C VAL A 131 3.59 10.59 9.65
N LEU A 132 2.58 10.57 10.51
CA LEU A 132 1.96 9.36 11.03
C LEU A 132 0.71 9.06 10.21
N ILE A 133 0.63 7.85 9.64
CA ILE A 133 -0.57 7.39 8.91
C ILE A 133 -1.02 6.07 9.52
N ASP A 134 -2.20 6.07 10.13
CA ASP A 134 -2.82 4.83 10.58
C ASP A 134 -3.55 4.18 9.40
N GLU A 135 -3.43 2.86 9.28
CA GLU A 135 -4.04 2.03 8.24
C GLU A 135 -3.85 2.61 6.82
N LEU A 136 -2.58 2.76 6.39
CA LEU A 136 -2.27 3.31 5.07
C LEU A 136 -2.95 2.53 3.93
N ASP A 137 -3.26 1.26 4.14
CA ASP A 137 -3.97 0.42 3.18
C ASP A 137 -5.47 0.69 3.07
N ALA A 138 -6.06 1.43 4.02
CA ALA A 138 -7.48 1.74 4.03
C ALA A 138 -7.90 2.44 2.73
N HIS A 139 -8.90 1.87 2.05
CA HIS A 139 -9.46 2.38 0.80
C HIS A 139 -8.48 2.47 -0.39
N LEU A 140 -7.29 1.87 -0.30
CA LEU A 140 -6.37 1.72 -1.43
C LEU A 140 -6.63 0.39 -2.15
N HIS A 141 -6.75 0.45 -3.47
CA HIS A 141 -6.74 -0.77 -4.28
C HIS A 141 -5.38 -1.49 -4.13
N PRO A 142 -5.31 -2.84 -4.10
CA PRO A 142 -4.05 -3.58 -3.89
C PRO A 142 -2.90 -3.18 -4.83
N SER A 143 -3.20 -2.83 -6.07
CA SER A 143 -2.20 -2.33 -7.04
C SER A 143 -1.51 -1.03 -6.61
N TRP A 144 -2.19 -0.21 -5.81
CA TRP A 144 -1.67 1.03 -5.27
C TRP A 144 -0.92 0.81 -3.96
N GLN A 145 -1.34 -0.17 -3.16
CA GLN A 145 -0.67 -0.54 -1.91
C GLN A 145 0.80 -0.94 -2.13
N THR A 146 1.13 -1.59 -3.26
CA THR A 146 2.52 -1.92 -3.59
C THR A 146 3.35 -0.73 -4.09
N LYS A 147 2.70 0.37 -4.49
CA LYS A 147 3.36 1.56 -5.06
C LYS A 147 3.44 2.72 -4.08
N ILE A 148 2.53 2.80 -3.11
CA ILE A 148 2.34 3.98 -2.25
C ILE A 148 3.62 4.38 -1.50
N ARG A 149 4.38 3.40 -0.99
CA ARG A 149 5.67 3.65 -0.34
C ARG A 149 6.61 4.44 -1.26
N LYS A 150 6.80 3.97 -2.49
CA LYS A 150 7.68 4.60 -3.47
C LYS A 150 7.15 5.97 -3.88
N ILE A 151 5.83 6.12 -4.00
CA ILE A 151 5.17 7.39 -4.29
C ILE A 151 5.49 8.42 -3.20
N LEU A 152 5.25 8.09 -1.94
CA LEU A 152 5.47 9.00 -0.80
C LEU A 152 6.95 9.39 -0.68
N LYS A 153 7.89 8.42 -0.73
CA LYS A 153 9.34 8.71 -0.67
C LYS A 153 9.85 9.54 -1.85
N THR A 154 9.21 9.45 -3.02
CA THR A 154 9.62 10.22 -4.20
C THR A 154 9.14 11.66 -4.13
N ILE A 155 7.89 11.87 -3.70
CA ILE A 155 7.27 13.20 -3.62
C ILE A 155 7.82 13.99 -2.42
N PHE A 156 8.07 13.31 -1.31
CA PHE A 156 8.50 13.92 -0.05
C PHE A 156 9.79 13.24 0.44
N PRO A 157 10.96 13.57 -0.15
CA PRO A 157 12.19 12.84 0.10
C PRO A 157 12.75 13.02 1.52
N ASP A 158 12.50 14.17 2.15
CA ASP A 158 13.03 14.52 3.48
C ASP A 158 12.01 14.29 4.62
N ILE A 159 10.85 13.69 4.32
CA ILE A 159 9.82 13.36 5.33
C ILE A 159 9.97 11.91 5.79
N GLN A 160 9.95 11.72 7.12
CA GLN A 160 9.84 10.40 7.73
C GLN A 160 8.38 9.98 7.81
N PHE A 161 8.04 8.86 7.17
CA PHE A 161 6.73 8.24 7.28
C PHE A 161 6.76 7.11 8.30
N ILE A 162 5.85 7.15 9.28
CA ILE A 162 5.57 6.03 10.19
C ILE A 162 4.13 5.62 9.92
N VAL A 163 3.96 4.41 9.39
CA VAL A 163 2.66 3.95 8.92
C VAL A 163 2.31 2.62 9.56
N THR A 164 1.03 2.42 9.84
CA THR A 164 0.49 1.10 10.21
C THR A 164 -0.25 0.52 9.01
N SER A 165 -0.28 -0.80 8.91
CA SER A 165 -0.95 -1.49 7.81
C SER A 165 -1.28 -2.92 8.19
N HIS A 166 -2.47 -3.37 7.80
CA HIS A 166 -2.86 -4.79 7.84
C HIS A 166 -2.72 -5.46 6.47
N SER A 167 -2.34 -4.71 5.43
CA SER A 167 -2.14 -5.25 4.09
C SER A 167 -0.76 -5.88 3.91
N PRO A 168 -0.68 -7.15 3.45
CA PRO A 168 0.59 -7.77 3.09
C PRO A 168 1.23 -7.12 1.86
N HIS A 169 0.46 -6.42 1.03
CA HIS A 169 0.96 -5.75 -0.17
C HIS A 169 1.76 -4.49 0.14
N ILE A 170 1.43 -3.79 1.24
CA ILE A 170 2.27 -2.70 1.75
C ILE A 170 3.55 -3.29 2.33
N ILE A 171 3.42 -4.32 3.16
CA ILE A 171 4.56 -4.99 3.82
C ILE A 171 5.54 -5.55 2.78
N SER A 172 5.05 -6.19 1.71
CA SER A 172 5.91 -6.72 0.65
C SER A 172 6.67 -5.64 -0.12
N SER A 173 6.19 -4.39 -0.12
CA SER A 173 6.86 -3.26 -0.78
C SER A 173 7.98 -2.63 0.07
N ALA A 174 8.08 -3.02 1.35
CA ALA A 174 9.04 -2.45 2.29
C ALA A 174 10.47 -2.95 2.06
N GLU A 175 11.44 -2.08 2.30
CA GLU A 175 12.86 -2.44 2.29
C GLU A 175 13.29 -3.06 3.63
N ALA A 176 14.48 -3.68 3.63
CA ALA A 176 15.08 -4.24 4.83
C ALA A 176 15.16 -3.18 5.95
N GLY A 177 14.67 -3.54 7.15
CA GLY A 177 14.68 -2.66 8.32
C GLY A 177 13.52 -1.67 8.39
N GLU A 178 12.63 -1.60 7.38
CA GLU A 178 11.48 -0.69 7.40
C GLU A 178 10.23 -1.31 8.05
N VAL A 179 10.21 -2.63 8.29
CA VAL A 179 9.07 -3.32 8.90
C VAL A 179 9.34 -3.60 10.38
N ILE A 180 8.45 -3.06 11.22
CA ILE A 180 8.42 -3.28 12.66
C ILE A 180 7.15 -4.06 12.98
N VAL A 181 7.31 -5.29 13.48
CA VAL A 181 6.19 -6.13 13.91
C VAL A 181 5.98 -5.92 15.40
N LEU A 182 4.81 -5.39 15.77
CA LEU A 182 4.42 -5.25 17.16
C LEU A 182 3.76 -6.52 17.67
N LYS A 183 4.21 -7.02 18.82
CA LYS A 183 3.66 -8.20 19.50
C LYS A 183 3.15 -7.80 20.87
N ARG A 184 1.99 -8.34 21.24
CA ARG A 184 1.36 -8.10 22.54
C ARG A 184 1.21 -9.42 23.27
N ASP A 185 1.83 -9.52 24.45
CA ASP A 185 1.65 -10.64 25.38
C ASP A 185 1.05 -10.11 26.69
N GLY A 186 -0.28 -10.23 26.81
CA GLY A 186 -1.05 -9.62 27.89
C GLY A 186 -0.93 -8.09 27.90
N ASN A 187 -0.20 -7.56 28.90
CA ASN A 187 0.08 -6.12 29.04
C ASN A 187 1.46 -5.71 28.53
N ASP A 188 2.33 -6.66 28.20
CA ASP A 188 3.66 -6.39 27.70
C ASP A 188 3.62 -6.24 26.17
N MET A 189 4.30 -5.20 25.68
CA MET A 189 4.48 -4.93 24.26
C MET A 189 5.94 -5.18 23.90
N SER A 190 6.18 -6.04 22.92
CA SER A 190 7.49 -6.27 22.31
C SER A 190 7.42 -5.96 20.82
N TYR A 191 8.59 -5.85 20.18
CA TYR A 191 8.67 -5.61 18.75
C TYR A 191 9.82 -6.41 18.13
N ASP A 192 9.65 -6.79 16.87
CA ASP A 192 10.69 -7.36 16.02
C ASP A 192 10.90 -6.49 14.79
N ILE A 193 12.15 -6.37 14.34
CA ILE A 193 12.49 -5.67 13.10
C ILE A 193 12.81 -6.72 12.04
N ILE A 194 12.15 -6.61 10.88
CA ILE A 194 12.45 -7.48 9.74
C ILE A 194 13.55 -6.85 8.90
N ASP A 195 14.78 -7.30 9.11
CA ASP A 195 15.97 -6.85 8.38
C ASP A 195 16.19 -7.65 7.08
N LYS A 196 15.13 -7.81 6.29
CA LYS A 196 15.18 -8.49 4.98
C LYS A 196 14.25 -7.79 4.00
N PRO A 197 14.60 -7.73 2.70
CA PRO A 197 13.67 -7.34 1.67
C PRO A 197 12.54 -8.37 1.59
N LEU A 198 11.29 -7.89 1.50
CA LEU A 198 10.07 -8.72 1.46
C LEU A 198 9.43 -8.79 0.07
N ASP A 199 10.04 -8.16 -0.93
CA ASP A 199 9.56 -8.10 -2.31
C ASP A 199 9.55 -9.48 -3.01
N ALA A 200 10.43 -10.39 -2.59
CA ALA A 200 10.50 -11.76 -3.08
C ALA A 200 9.66 -12.78 -2.27
N TRP A 201 8.99 -12.35 -1.19
CA TRP A 201 8.24 -13.26 -0.32
C TRP A 201 6.85 -13.52 -0.89
N LYS A 202 6.32 -14.73 -0.67
CA LYS A 202 4.92 -15.00 -0.98
C LYS A 202 4.03 -14.27 0.01
N THR A 203 2.84 -13.87 -0.46
CA THR A 203 1.83 -13.25 0.40
C THR A 203 1.49 -14.13 1.62
N ASP A 204 1.41 -15.45 1.44
CA ASP A 204 1.17 -16.40 2.54
C ASP A 204 2.31 -16.45 3.57
N ASP A 205 3.56 -16.30 3.10
CA ASP A 205 4.73 -16.25 3.99
C ASP A 205 4.69 -14.95 4.81
N ILE A 206 4.26 -13.84 4.22
CA ILE A 206 4.07 -12.57 4.95
C ILE A 206 2.96 -12.70 5.99
N TYR A 207 1.81 -13.28 5.63
CA TYR A 207 0.73 -13.51 6.58
C TYR A 207 1.17 -14.35 7.78
N SER A 208 1.87 -15.45 7.52
CA SER A 208 2.27 -16.39 8.57
C SER A 208 3.47 -15.91 9.37
N LEU A 209 4.58 -15.56 8.72
CA LEU A 209 5.85 -15.28 9.38
C LEU A 209 5.96 -13.84 9.90
N VAL A 210 5.26 -12.88 9.28
CA VAL A 210 5.32 -11.47 9.67
C VAL A 210 4.09 -11.09 10.48
N MET A 211 2.87 -11.42 10.00
CA MET A 211 1.64 -11.04 10.68
C MET A 211 1.16 -12.06 11.73
N GLY A 212 1.72 -13.28 11.76
CA GLY A 212 1.30 -14.32 12.70
C GLY A 212 -0.10 -14.88 12.44
N VAL A 213 -0.61 -14.78 11.21
CA VAL A 213 -1.94 -15.23 10.81
C VAL A 213 -1.83 -16.49 9.95
N ASN A 214 -2.52 -17.55 10.35
CA ASN A 214 -2.63 -18.77 9.55
C ASN A 214 -3.66 -18.55 8.43
N THR A 215 -3.26 -18.70 7.17
CA THR A 215 -4.20 -18.56 6.05
C THR A 215 -5.06 -19.81 5.88
N VAL A 216 -6.27 -19.66 5.35
CA VAL A 216 -7.18 -20.80 5.04
C VAL A 216 -6.49 -21.79 4.10
N HIS A 217 -5.69 -21.26 3.17
CA HIS A 217 -4.92 -22.07 2.23
C HIS A 217 -3.89 -22.95 2.94
N GLN A 218 -3.13 -22.40 3.89
CA GLN A 218 -2.16 -23.15 4.69
C GLN A 218 -2.83 -24.22 5.56
N GLN A 219 -3.97 -23.91 6.17
CA GLN A 219 -4.74 -24.88 6.96
C GLN A 219 -5.23 -26.04 6.09
N THR A 220 -5.87 -25.72 4.96
CA THR A 220 -6.38 -26.73 4.01
C THR A 220 -5.25 -27.58 3.44
N LEU A 221 -4.11 -26.96 3.09
CA LEU A 221 -2.93 -27.69 2.62
C LEU A 221 -2.37 -28.62 3.67
N SER A 222 -2.21 -28.15 4.90
CA SER A 222 -1.68 -28.95 6.01
C SER A 222 -2.56 -30.16 6.30
N ASP A 223 -3.88 -29.97 6.34
CA ASP A 223 -4.85 -31.05 6.55
C ASP A 223 -4.77 -32.12 5.46
N ILE A 224 -4.57 -31.69 4.21
CA ILE A 224 -4.50 -32.59 3.07
C ILE A 224 -3.17 -33.32 3.02
N VAL A 225 -2.06 -32.64 3.28
CA VAL A 225 -0.74 -33.27 3.39
C VAL A 225 -0.76 -34.32 4.49
N ASN A 226 -1.31 -34.01 5.67
CA ASN A 226 -1.44 -34.98 6.76
C ASN A 226 -2.29 -36.20 6.35
N LYS A 227 -3.42 -36.00 5.67
CA LYS A 227 -4.25 -37.10 5.15
C LYS A 227 -3.50 -37.96 4.13
N ILE A 228 -2.73 -37.34 3.24
CA ILE A 228 -1.91 -38.06 2.27
C ILE A 228 -0.83 -38.89 2.99
N GLU A 229 -0.17 -38.32 4.01
CA GLU A 229 0.81 -39.05 4.82
C GLU A 229 0.18 -40.23 5.57
N ASP A 230 -1.01 -40.05 6.15
CA ASP A 230 -1.75 -41.12 6.83
C ASP A 230 -2.12 -42.26 5.87
N LEU A 231 -2.60 -41.94 4.66
CA LEU A 231 -2.93 -42.94 3.63
C LEU A 231 -1.68 -43.68 3.13
N ILE A 232 -0.56 -42.96 2.95
CA ILE A 232 0.73 -43.57 2.57
C ILE A 232 1.25 -44.50 3.68
N ASN A 233 1.14 -44.09 4.95
CA ASN A 233 1.54 -44.90 6.11
C ASN A 233 0.63 -46.12 6.29
N GLY A 234 -0.65 -46.00 5.93
CA GLY A 234 -1.62 -47.08 5.93
C GLY A 234 -1.55 -48.02 4.71
N GLU A 235 -0.56 -47.85 3.82
CA GLU A 235 -0.41 -48.59 2.55
C GLU A 235 -1.60 -48.46 1.58
N LEU A 236 -2.47 -47.46 1.79
CA LEU A 236 -3.62 -47.14 0.93
C LEU A 236 -3.19 -46.22 -0.21
N PHE A 237 -2.30 -46.73 -1.07
CA PHE A 237 -1.66 -45.92 -2.10
C PHE A 237 -2.61 -45.45 -3.20
N ASP A 238 -3.63 -46.25 -3.56
CA ASP A 238 -4.63 -45.88 -4.56
C ASP A 238 -5.49 -44.70 -4.08
N GLU A 239 -5.94 -44.73 -2.82
CA GLU A 239 -6.70 -43.65 -2.20
C GLU A 239 -5.85 -42.37 -2.05
N ALA A 240 -4.56 -42.53 -1.72
CA ALA A 240 -3.62 -41.41 -1.70
C ALA A 240 -3.47 -40.76 -3.09
N LEU A 241 -3.39 -41.56 -4.15
CA LEU A 241 -3.27 -41.08 -5.52
C LEU A 241 -4.52 -40.33 -5.99
N GLU A 242 -5.72 -40.86 -5.69
CA GLU A 242 -6.98 -40.17 -5.99
C GLU A 242 -7.05 -38.81 -5.28
N LEU A 243 -6.68 -38.76 -3.99
CA LEU A 243 -6.71 -37.52 -3.21
C LEU A 243 -5.70 -36.48 -3.73
N ILE A 244 -4.49 -36.91 -4.11
CA ILE A 244 -3.47 -36.01 -4.67
C ILE A 244 -3.92 -35.47 -6.04
N ASP A 245 -4.52 -36.30 -6.89
CA ASP A 245 -5.02 -35.88 -8.21
C ASP A 245 -6.22 -34.93 -8.08
N GLU A 246 -7.18 -35.26 -7.21
CA GLU A 246 -8.33 -34.39 -6.91
C GLU A 246 -7.86 -32.99 -6.46
N TYR A 247 -6.90 -32.93 -5.55
CA TYR A 247 -6.43 -31.65 -5.03
C TYR A 247 -5.52 -30.92 -6.01
N SER A 248 -4.69 -31.63 -6.77
CA SER A 248 -3.90 -31.03 -7.86
C SER A 248 -4.78 -30.40 -8.93
N ASN A 249 -5.98 -30.93 -9.18
CA ASN A 249 -6.93 -30.39 -10.16
C ASN A 249 -7.68 -29.15 -9.64
N LYS A 250 -7.73 -28.94 -8.32
CA LYS A 250 -8.33 -27.74 -7.70
C LYS A 250 -7.39 -26.53 -7.69
N ILE A 251 -6.08 -26.75 -7.84
CA ILE A 251 -5.05 -25.70 -7.81
C ILE A 251 -4.66 -25.34 -9.26
N PRO A 252 -4.43 -24.05 -9.59
CA PRO A 252 -3.90 -23.67 -10.89
C PRO A 252 -2.59 -24.40 -11.23
N GLU A 253 -2.43 -24.85 -12.48
CA GLU A 253 -1.23 -25.59 -12.92
C GLU A 253 0.07 -24.79 -12.74
N SER A 254 -0.01 -23.46 -12.70
CA SER A 254 1.13 -22.56 -12.45
C SER A 254 1.58 -22.53 -10.99
N ASP A 255 0.83 -23.11 -10.05
CA ASP A 255 1.17 -23.11 -8.64
C ASP A 255 2.30 -24.13 -8.34
N PRO A 256 3.38 -23.72 -7.66
CA PRO A 256 4.46 -24.63 -7.25
C PRO A 256 3.97 -25.83 -6.43
N THR A 257 2.90 -25.65 -5.64
CA THR A 257 2.30 -26.68 -4.78
C THR A 257 1.68 -27.79 -5.61
N ALA A 258 0.99 -27.46 -6.71
CA ALA A 258 0.48 -28.46 -7.65
C ALA A 258 1.62 -29.28 -8.28
N MET A 259 2.74 -28.64 -8.60
CA MET A 259 3.91 -29.34 -9.14
C MET A 259 4.57 -30.28 -8.10
N ILE A 260 4.61 -29.88 -6.83
CA ILE A 260 5.11 -30.73 -5.73
C ILE A 260 4.20 -31.93 -5.51
N LEU A 261 2.88 -31.72 -5.47
CA LEU A 261 1.88 -32.78 -5.33
C LEU A 261 1.98 -33.78 -6.49
N ARG A 262 2.13 -33.32 -7.73
CA ARG A 262 2.37 -34.20 -8.88
C ARG A 262 3.70 -34.94 -8.83
N LYS A 263 4.75 -34.34 -8.27
CA LYS A 263 6.01 -35.07 -8.01
C LYS A 263 5.81 -36.16 -6.95
N GLN A 264 4.98 -35.92 -5.94
CA GLN A 264 4.62 -36.93 -4.95
C GLN A 264 3.84 -38.08 -5.59
N ILE A 265 2.92 -37.83 -6.54
CA ILE A 265 2.26 -38.89 -7.35
C ILE A 265 3.29 -39.83 -7.96
N ASN A 266 4.28 -39.28 -8.66
CA ASN A 266 5.33 -40.09 -9.29
C ASN A 266 6.15 -40.88 -8.27
N SER A 267 6.42 -40.29 -7.09
CA SER A 267 7.16 -40.98 -6.02
C SER A 267 6.35 -42.14 -5.41
N VAL A 268 5.04 -41.99 -5.28
CA VAL A 268 4.13 -43.01 -4.76
C VAL A 268 3.95 -44.12 -5.79
N GLN A 269 3.73 -43.79 -7.06
CA GLN A 269 3.68 -44.76 -8.16
C GLN A 269 4.97 -45.58 -8.26
N LEU A 270 6.14 -44.95 -8.14
CA LEU A 270 7.42 -45.65 -8.11
C LEU A 270 7.56 -46.59 -6.91
N LYS A 271 6.96 -46.27 -5.75
CA LYS A 271 6.94 -47.18 -4.58
C LYS A 271 6.03 -48.38 -4.81
N ILE A 272 4.88 -48.18 -5.45
CA ILE A 272 3.96 -49.25 -5.88
C ILE A 272 4.66 -50.17 -6.89
N GLU A 273 5.31 -49.61 -7.92
CA GLU A 273 6.02 -50.35 -8.97
C GLU A 273 7.25 -51.10 -8.46
N ARG A 274 7.94 -50.57 -7.43
CA ARG A 274 9.12 -51.21 -6.82
C ARG A 274 8.79 -52.34 -5.85
N GLY A 275 7.51 -52.61 -5.57
CA GLY A 275 7.08 -53.82 -4.89
C GLY A 275 7.74 -54.04 -3.53
N ILE A 276 7.67 -53.07 -2.62
CA ILE A 276 7.82 -53.38 -1.20
C ILE A 276 6.42 -53.78 -0.73
N LYS A 277 6.17 -55.09 -0.76
CA LYS A 277 5.24 -55.75 0.17
C LYS A 277 5.85 -55.78 1.57
#